data_AF-A0A2S8S7L3-F1
#
_entry.id   AF-A0A2S8S7L3-F1
#
_cell.length_a   1.000
_cell.length_b   1.000
_cell.length_c   1.000
_cell.angle_alpha   90.00
_cell.angle_beta   90.00
_cell.angle_gamma   90.00
#
_symmetry.space_group_name_H-M   'P 1'
#
loop_
_entity.id
_entity.type
_entity.pdbx_description
1 polymer ?
#
loop_
_entity_poly.entity_id
_entity_poly.type
_entity_poly.pdbx_seq_one_letter_code
_entity_poly.pdbx_strand_id
1 'polypeptide(L)'
;MGFKTDIEIAREAVKRPIQEIGDKLGIPSEHLLPYGHDKAKVGQAFIRSLEGRPDGKLVLVTAINPTPAGEGKTTTTVGLGDGLNRIGKKAVICIREASLGPNFGMKGGAAGGGYAQVVPMEEMNLHFTGDFHAITSAHNLLSAMIDNHIYWGNELKIDERRVVWRRVMDM
;
A
#
# COMPACT_ATOMS: atom_id res chain seq x y z
N MET A 1 -12.77 -10.24 -30.38
CA MET A 1 -11.55 -10.51 -29.58
C MET A 1 -11.95 -10.44 -28.11
N GLY A 2 -11.79 -11.53 -27.36
CA GLY A 2 -12.03 -11.51 -25.92
C GLY A 2 -10.75 -11.07 -25.20
N PHE A 3 -10.82 -9.98 -24.44
CA PHE A 3 -9.75 -9.60 -23.52
C PHE A 3 -9.94 -10.35 -22.21
N LYS A 4 -8.85 -10.83 -21.62
CA LYS A 4 -8.89 -11.38 -20.25
C LYS A 4 -9.23 -10.26 -19.27
N THR A 5 -10.02 -10.59 -18.26
CA THR A 5 -10.30 -9.71 -17.15
C THR A 5 -9.04 -9.50 -16.30
N ASP A 6 -9.02 -8.40 -15.54
CA ASP A 6 -7.89 -8.07 -14.68
C ASP A 6 -7.54 -9.18 -13.69
N ILE A 7 -8.56 -9.84 -13.12
CA ILE A 7 -8.36 -10.91 -12.15
C ILE A 7 -7.85 -12.20 -12.79
N GLU A 8 -8.24 -12.51 -14.03
CA GLU A 8 -7.69 -13.65 -14.78
C GLU A 8 -6.21 -13.44 -15.05
N ILE A 9 -5.81 -12.24 -15.49
CA ILE A 9 -4.41 -11.89 -15.70
C ILE A 9 -3.62 -12.01 -14.39
N ALA A 10 -4.16 -11.49 -13.29
CA ALA A 10 -3.50 -11.55 -11.98
C ALA A 10 -3.32 -12.99 -11.46
N ARG A 11 -4.29 -13.87 -11.67
CA ARG A 11 -4.23 -15.28 -11.23
C ARG A 11 -3.29 -16.13 -12.08
N GLU A 12 -3.15 -15.81 -13.36
CA GLU A 12 -2.20 -16.49 -14.26
C GLU A 12 -0.75 -16.01 -14.10
N ALA A 13 -0.53 -14.89 -13.38
CA ALA A 13 0.80 -14.32 -13.21
C ALA A 13 1.74 -15.28 -12.46
N VAL A 14 2.86 -15.61 -13.09
CA VAL A 14 3.94 -16.38 -12.45
C VAL A 14 4.73 -15.46 -11.53
N LYS A 15 4.29 -15.38 -10.27
CA LYS A 15 4.94 -14.59 -9.23
C LYS A 15 6.29 -15.18 -8.87
N ARG A 16 7.29 -14.31 -8.71
CA ARG A 16 8.58 -14.70 -8.15
C ARG A 16 8.53 -14.63 -6.63
N PRO A 17 9.31 -15.47 -5.91
CA PRO A 17 9.54 -15.30 -4.49
C PRO A 17 10.01 -13.88 -4.17
N ILE A 18 9.51 -13.30 -3.08
CA ILE A 18 9.84 -11.92 -2.69
C ILE A 18 11.33 -11.75 -2.40
N GLN A 19 12.01 -12.81 -1.99
CA GLN A 19 13.46 -12.85 -1.77
C GLN A 19 14.22 -12.57 -3.08
N GLU A 20 13.80 -13.16 -4.20
CA GLU A 20 14.41 -12.88 -5.51
C GLU A 20 14.20 -11.42 -5.96
N ILE A 21 13.07 -10.82 -5.57
CA ILE A 21 12.83 -9.38 -5.80
C ILE A 21 13.77 -8.54 -4.93
N GLY A 22 13.94 -8.93 -3.66
CA GLY A 22 14.90 -8.32 -2.74
C GLY A 22 16.33 -8.33 -3.29
N ASP A 23 16.79 -9.47 -3.78
CA ASP A 23 18.14 -9.63 -4.35
C ASP A 23 18.38 -8.68 -5.52
N LYS A 24 17.39 -8.53 -6.42
CA LYS A 24 17.46 -7.55 -7.53
C LYS A 24 17.59 -6.11 -7.05
N LEU A 25 16.98 -5.80 -5.91
CA LEU A 25 17.07 -4.49 -5.28
C LEU A 25 18.32 -4.33 -4.41
N GLY A 26 19.03 -5.41 -4.10
CA GLY A 26 20.17 -5.42 -3.19
C GLY A 26 19.73 -5.36 -1.72
N ILE A 27 18.60 -5.99 -1.40
CA ILE A 27 18.05 -6.12 -0.04
C ILE A 27 18.33 -7.56 0.41
N PRO A 28 19.26 -7.78 1.35
CA PRO A 28 19.54 -9.10 1.91
C PRO A 28 18.30 -9.74 2.53
N SER A 29 18.21 -11.07 2.45
CA SER A 29 17.02 -11.81 2.87
C SER A 29 16.73 -11.69 4.38
N GLU A 30 17.74 -11.51 5.22
CA GLU A 30 17.61 -11.26 6.66
C GLU A 30 16.91 -9.93 6.99
N HIS A 31 16.83 -9.03 6.01
CA HIS A 31 16.15 -7.74 6.15
C HIS A 31 14.75 -7.74 5.52
N LEU A 32 14.29 -8.87 4.98
CA LEU A 32 12.93 -9.06 4.52
C LEU A 32 12.16 -9.87 5.55
N LEU A 33 11.08 -9.30 6.07
CA LEU A 33 10.12 -10.00 6.94
C LEU A 33 8.98 -10.53 6.07
N PRO A 34 8.97 -11.83 5.71
CA PRO A 34 8.04 -12.35 4.71
C PRO A 34 6.62 -12.47 5.27
N TYR A 35 5.64 -12.18 4.42
CA TYR A 35 4.22 -12.46 4.66
C TYR A 35 3.78 -13.45 3.58
N GLY A 36 4.04 -14.74 3.79
CA GLY A 36 3.96 -15.72 2.71
C GLY A 36 5.19 -15.65 1.79
N HIS A 37 5.02 -15.99 0.52
CA HIS A 37 6.15 -16.17 -0.42
C HIS A 37 6.39 -14.99 -1.36
N ASP A 38 5.39 -14.13 -1.57
CA ASP A 38 5.37 -13.11 -2.63
C ASP A 38 5.25 -11.67 -2.11
N LYS A 39 5.31 -11.47 -0.79
CA LYS A 39 5.32 -10.14 -0.15
C LYS A 39 6.10 -10.15 1.15
N ALA A 40 6.67 -9.00 1.51
CA ALA A 40 7.49 -8.84 2.70
C ALA A 40 7.48 -7.37 3.17
N LYS A 41 7.72 -7.16 4.46
CA LYS A 41 8.13 -5.85 4.98
C LYS A 41 9.64 -5.73 4.96
N VAL A 42 10.15 -4.53 4.72
CA VAL A 42 11.60 -4.24 4.77
C VAL A 42 11.97 -3.79 6.19
N GLY A 43 13.02 -4.38 6.75
CA GLY A 43 13.48 -4.09 8.10
C GLY A 43 13.96 -2.64 8.29
N GLN A 44 13.53 -2.01 9.37
CA GLN A 44 13.88 -0.61 9.69
C GLN A 44 15.39 -0.39 9.86
N ALA A 45 16.12 -1.37 10.41
CA ALA A 45 17.58 -1.29 10.55
C ALA A 45 18.28 -1.20 9.18
N PHE A 46 17.79 -1.94 8.19
CA PHE A 46 18.29 -1.87 6.82
C PHE A 46 17.98 -0.52 6.17
N ILE A 47 16.75 -0.01 6.33
CA ILE A 47 16.39 1.31 5.79
C ILE A 47 17.34 2.39 6.35
N ARG A 48 17.61 2.37 7.66
CA ARG A 48 18.55 3.30 8.29
C ARG A 48 19.99 3.10 7.83
N SER A 49 20.43 1.89 7.51
CA SER A 49 21.79 1.66 7.01
C SER A 49 22.04 2.22 5.61
N LEU A 50 20.98 2.62 4.90
CA LEU A 50 21.05 3.31 3.60
C LEU A 50 21.20 4.83 3.74
N GLU A 51 21.11 5.37 4.96
CA GLU A 51 21.24 6.81 5.21
C GLU A 51 22.60 7.34 4.70
N GLY A 52 22.56 8.44 3.96
CA GLY A 52 23.74 9.01 3.29
C GLY A 52 24.04 8.46 1.89
N ARG A 53 23.33 7.44 1.40
CA ARG A 53 23.38 7.07 -0.02
C ARG A 53 22.72 8.17 -0.87
N PRO A 54 23.24 8.46 -2.07
CA PRO A 54 22.61 9.43 -2.96
C PRO A 54 21.26 8.92 -3.43
N ASP A 55 20.28 9.82 -3.48
CA ASP A 55 18.95 9.52 -4.00
C ASP A 55 18.99 9.17 -5.50
N GLY A 56 18.07 8.28 -5.89
CA GLY A 56 17.78 8.00 -7.29
C GLY A 56 17.04 9.15 -7.98
N LYS A 57 16.57 8.91 -9.21
CA LYS A 57 15.67 9.84 -9.90
C LYS A 57 14.24 9.62 -9.44
N LEU A 58 13.57 10.69 -9.02
CA LEU A 58 12.16 10.68 -8.66
C LEU A 58 11.31 11.08 -9.88
N VAL A 59 10.38 10.21 -10.27
CA VAL A 59 9.41 10.48 -11.34
C VAL A 59 8.01 10.44 -10.75
N LEU A 60 7.33 11.59 -10.76
CA LEU A 60 5.95 11.71 -10.30
C LEU A 60 4.98 11.48 -11.46
N VAL A 61 4.09 10.51 -11.30
CA VAL A 61 2.97 10.29 -12.23
C VAL A 61 1.73 11.00 -11.71
N THR A 62 1.21 11.93 -12.52
CA THR A 62 -0.04 12.66 -12.25
C THR A 62 -1.03 12.48 -13.39
N ALA A 63 -2.26 12.96 -13.21
CA ALA A 63 -3.30 12.95 -14.21
C ALA A 63 -4.06 14.28 -14.20
N ILE A 64 -4.85 14.50 -15.25
CA ILE A 64 -5.87 15.56 -15.30
C ILE A 64 -6.97 15.31 -14.25
N ASN A 65 -7.92 16.24 -14.14
CA ASN A 65 -9.10 16.07 -13.30
C ASN A 65 -9.82 14.74 -13.63
N PRO A 66 -10.21 13.94 -12.61
CA PRO A 66 -10.89 12.68 -12.84
C PRO A 66 -12.22 12.86 -13.58
N THR A 67 -12.48 11.96 -14.51
CA THR A 67 -13.68 11.88 -15.32
C THR A 67 -14.27 10.47 -15.24
N PRO A 68 -15.57 10.28 -15.56
CA PRO A 68 -16.17 8.94 -15.61
C PRO A 68 -15.50 7.97 -16.59
N ALA A 69 -14.73 8.47 -17.56
CA ALA A 69 -14.01 7.64 -18.52
C ALA A 69 -12.81 6.89 -17.89
N GLY A 70 -12.25 7.42 -16.80
CA GLY A 70 -11.08 6.87 -16.12
C GLY A 70 -9.76 7.20 -16.84
N GLU A 71 -8.76 7.60 -16.05
CA GLU A 71 -7.50 8.16 -16.58
C GLU A 71 -6.34 7.15 -16.57
N GLY A 72 -6.51 5.99 -15.94
CA GLY A 72 -5.50 4.93 -15.94
C GLY A 72 -4.20 5.25 -15.20
N LYS A 73 -4.20 6.24 -14.28
CA LYS A 73 -2.98 6.72 -13.60
C LYS A 73 -2.12 5.60 -12.99
N THR A 74 -2.72 4.70 -12.22
CA THR A 74 -1.96 3.59 -11.58
C THR A 74 -1.42 2.62 -12.62
N THR A 75 -2.20 2.31 -13.65
CA THR A 75 -1.76 1.48 -14.79
C THR A 75 -0.54 2.08 -15.48
N THR A 76 -0.54 3.40 -15.69
CA THR A 76 0.62 4.12 -16.23
C THR A 76 1.82 4.07 -15.31
N THR A 77 1.64 4.21 -13.99
CA THR A 77 2.74 4.06 -13.01
C THR A 77 3.39 2.69 -13.10
N VAL A 78 2.60 1.61 -13.12
CA VAL A 78 3.13 0.24 -13.21
C VAL A 78 3.83 0.03 -14.55
N GLY A 79 3.16 0.37 -15.66
CA GLY A 79 3.71 0.19 -17.01
C GLY A 79 4.98 1.01 -17.27
N LEU A 80 5.09 2.21 -16.69
CA LEU A 80 6.32 2.99 -16.73
C LEU A 80 7.47 2.29 -15.98
N GLY A 81 7.20 1.73 -14.81
CA GLY A 81 8.17 0.94 -14.06
C GLY A 81 8.66 -0.28 -14.83
N ASP A 82 7.74 -1.03 -15.45
CA ASP A 82 8.08 -2.18 -16.30
C ASP A 82 8.88 -1.76 -17.52
N GLY A 83 8.47 -0.67 -18.19
CA GLY A 83 9.16 -0.11 -19.35
C GLY A 83 10.59 0.33 -19.04
N LEU A 84 10.81 1.00 -17.90
CA LEU A 84 12.14 1.41 -17.44
C LEU A 84 13.04 0.20 -17.18
N ASN A 85 12.52 -0.84 -16.53
CA ASN A 85 13.27 -2.08 -16.31
C ASN A 85 13.59 -2.80 -17.63
N ARG A 86 12.65 -2.81 -18.59
CA ARG A 86 12.86 -3.40 -19.92
C ARG A 86 13.98 -2.73 -20.72
N ILE A 87 14.19 -1.43 -20.56
CA ILE A 87 15.30 -0.69 -21.19
C ILE A 87 16.59 -0.68 -20.34
N GLY A 88 16.67 -1.52 -19.31
CA GLY A 88 17.87 -1.72 -18.49
C GLY A 88 18.08 -0.69 -17.37
N LYS A 89 17.06 0.09 -16.99
CA LYS A 89 17.13 0.96 -15.81
C LYS A 89 16.66 0.21 -14.57
N LYS A 90 17.41 0.30 -13.46
CA LYS A 90 16.97 -0.20 -12.15
C LYS A 90 15.89 0.75 -11.62
N ALA A 91 14.61 0.37 -11.77
CA ALA A 91 13.47 1.18 -11.38
C ALA A 91 12.53 0.41 -10.45
N VAL A 92 11.93 1.13 -9.50
CA VAL A 92 10.91 0.65 -8.57
C VAL A 92 9.73 1.61 -8.59
N ILE A 93 8.52 1.09 -8.41
CA ILE A 93 7.30 1.90 -8.30
C ILE A 93 6.85 1.94 -6.85
N CYS A 94 6.19 3.03 -6.47
CA CYS A 94 5.54 3.16 -5.18
C CYS A 94 4.08 3.55 -5.41
N ILE A 95 3.16 2.80 -4.79
CA ILE A 95 1.71 3.04 -4.86
C ILE A 95 1.12 3.00 -3.45
N ARG A 96 -0.09 3.54 -3.30
CA ARG A 96 -0.81 3.50 -2.02
C ARG A 96 -1.50 2.15 -1.85
N GLU A 97 -1.54 1.66 -0.63
CA GLU A 97 -2.47 0.59 -0.22
C GLU A 97 -3.91 1.11 -0.32
N ALA A 98 -4.82 0.23 -0.75
CA ALA A 98 -6.22 0.56 -0.91
C ALA A 98 -7.00 0.26 0.37
N SER A 99 -8.00 1.08 0.67
CA SER A 99 -8.94 0.83 1.76
C SER A 99 -9.73 -0.45 1.49
N LEU A 100 -10.02 -1.19 2.56
CA LEU A 100 -10.73 -2.45 2.52
C LEU A 100 -12.22 -2.25 2.16
N GLY A 101 -12.87 -1.25 2.78
CA GLY A 101 -14.31 -0.99 2.62
C GLY A 101 -14.83 -0.91 1.18
N PRO A 102 -14.20 -0.14 0.26
CA PRO A 102 -14.63 -0.02 -1.13
C PRO A 102 -14.78 -1.34 -1.90
N ASN A 103 -14.03 -2.40 -1.52
CA ASN A 103 -14.11 -3.72 -2.15
C ASN A 103 -15.45 -4.41 -1.89
N PHE A 104 -16.14 -4.07 -0.80
CA PHE A 104 -17.46 -4.58 -0.45
C PHE A 104 -18.61 -3.69 -0.94
N GLY A 105 -18.28 -2.59 -1.63
CA GLY A 105 -19.23 -1.67 -2.24
C GLY A 105 -19.16 -1.70 -3.77
N MET A 106 -18.51 -0.69 -4.37
CA MET A 106 -18.53 -0.47 -5.82
C MET A 106 -17.17 -0.66 -6.52
N LYS A 107 -16.03 -0.82 -5.83
CA LYS A 107 -14.71 -0.77 -6.46
C LYS A 107 -13.74 -1.82 -5.91
N GLY A 108 -13.42 -2.82 -6.74
CA GLY A 108 -12.59 -3.97 -6.36
C GLY A 108 -11.17 -4.04 -6.96
N GLY A 109 -10.58 -2.93 -7.42
CA GLY A 109 -9.27 -2.97 -8.08
C GLY A 109 -8.50 -1.66 -7.98
N ALA A 110 -7.40 -1.66 -7.20
CA ALA A 110 -6.63 -0.46 -6.93
C ALA A 110 -5.19 -0.47 -7.48
N ALA A 111 -4.71 -1.63 -7.95
CA ALA A 111 -3.29 -1.86 -8.22
C ALA A 111 -2.93 -1.91 -9.72
N GLY A 112 -3.57 -1.10 -10.56
CA GLY A 112 -3.33 -1.05 -12.01
C GLY A 112 -4.45 -1.70 -12.82
N GLY A 113 -4.16 -2.14 -14.04
CA GLY A 113 -5.13 -2.79 -14.95
C GLY A 113 -4.47 -3.44 -16.16
N GLY A 114 -5.12 -4.43 -16.75
CA GLY A 114 -4.57 -5.26 -17.83
C GLY A 114 -3.26 -5.94 -17.44
N TYR A 115 -2.26 -5.88 -18.31
CA TYR A 115 -0.93 -6.45 -18.07
C TYR A 115 0.00 -5.56 -17.22
N ALA A 116 -0.46 -4.40 -16.78
CA ALA A 116 0.29 -3.48 -15.93
C ALA A 116 -0.40 -3.39 -14.55
N GLN A 117 -0.13 -4.39 -13.72
CA GLN A 117 -0.71 -4.57 -12.39
C GLN A 117 0.34 -4.92 -11.34
N VAL A 118 0.08 -4.60 -10.08
CA VAL A 118 0.80 -5.17 -8.93
C VAL A 118 0.01 -6.36 -8.38
N VAL A 119 0.71 -7.44 -8.09
CA VAL A 119 0.16 -8.70 -7.57
C VAL A 119 0.88 -9.08 -6.27
N PRO A 120 0.24 -9.80 -5.33
CA PRO A 120 -1.10 -10.42 -5.39
C PRO A 120 -2.27 -9.43 -5.18
N MET A 121 -3.12 -9.26 -6.21
CA MET A 121 -4.21 -8.27 -6.21
C MET A 121 -5.26 -8.53 -5.11
N GLU A 122 -5.67 -9.80 -4.92
CA GLU A 122 -6.67 -10.18 -3.92
C GLU A 122 -6.22 -9.84 -2.50
N GLU A 123 -4.96 -10.08 -2.18
CA GLU A 123 -4.42 -9.79 -0.85
C GLU A 123 -4.23 -8.29 -0.63
N MET A 124 -3.77 -7.55 -1.65
CA MET A 124 -3.62 -6.10 -1.61
C MET A 124 -4.95 -5.35 -1.41
N ASN A 125 -6.06 -5.94 -1.86
CA ASN A 125 -7.39 -5.37 -1.72
C ASN A 125 -8.07 -5.73 -0.39
N LEU A 126 -7.47 -6.62 0.41
CA LEU A 126 -8.04 -7.09 1.68
C LEU A 126 -7.15 -6.64 2.83
N HIS A 127 -6.59 -7.59 3.59
CA HIS A 127 -5.83 -7.28 4.79
C HIS A 127 -4.36 -6.99 4.52
N PHE A 128 -3.89 -7.28 3.32
CA PHE A 128 -2.51 -7.16 2.87
C PHE A 128 -1.47 -7.57 3.93
N THR A 129 -0.80 -6.61 4.57
CA THR A 129 0.17 -6.86 5.65
C THR A 129 -0.27 -6.35 7.02
N GLY A 130 -1.54 -5.91 7.14
CA GLY A 130 -2.18 -5.47 8.38
C GLY A 130 -1.98 -4.00 8.74
N ASP A 131 -1.49 -3.17 7.82
CA ASP A 131 -1.14 -1.78 8.13
C ASP A 131 -2.37 -0.94 8.50
N PHE A 132 -3.48 -1.11 7.79
CA PHE A 132 -4.72 -0.39 8.12
C PHE A 132 -5.38 -0.89 9.40
N HIS A 133 -5.17 -2.16 9.77
CA HIS A 133 -5.56 -2.66 11.09
C HIS A 133 -4.74 -1.99 12.19
N ALA A 134 -3.42 -1.89 12.02
CA ALA A 134 -2.55 -1.23 12.99
C ALA A 134 -2.90 0.27 13.15
N ILE A 135 -3.18 0.98 12.05
CA ILE A 135 -3.65 2.37 12.08
C ILE A 135 -4.98 2.46 12.84
N THR A 136 -5.95 1.61 12.53
CA THR A 136 -7.26 1.57 13.18
C THR A 136 -7.13 1.32 14.68
N SER A 137 -6.31 0.35 15.08
CA SER A 137 -6.06 0.01 16.49
C SER A 137 -5.44 1.19 17.24
N ALA A 138 -4.39 1.81 16.69
CA ALA A 138 -3.73 2.95 17.33
C ALA A 138 -4.70 4.16 17.47
N HIS A 139 -5.45 4.44 16.40
CA HIS A 139 -6.40 5.56 16.37
C HIS A 139 -7.53 5.41 17.39
N ASN A 140 -8.07 4.19 17.50
CA ASN A 140 -9.15 3.89 18.43
C ASN A 140 -8.66 3.70 19.87
N LEU A 141 -7.42 3.27 20.07
CA LEU A 141 -6.78 3.28 21.39
C LEU A 141 -6.71 4.71 21.94
N LEU A 142 -6.28 5.69 21.15
CA LEU A 142 -6.28 7.09 21.59
C LEU A 142 -7.70 7.59 21.90
N SER A 143 -8.68 7.25 21.07
CA SER A 143 -10.09 7.58 21.36
C SER A 143 -10.54 7.00 22.71
N ALA A 144 -10.21 5.74 22.99
CA ALA A 144 -10.53 5.09 24.25
C ALA A 144 -9.80 5.72 25.45
N MET A 145 -8.55 6.13 25.27
CA MET A 145 -7.78 6.81 26.31
C MET A 145 -8.32 8.20 26.64
N ILE A 146 -8.81 8.96 25.64
CA ILE A 146 -9.47 10.26 25.86
C ILE A 146 -10.73 10.07 26.70
N ASP A 147 -11.61 9.15 26.31
CA ASP A 147 -12.84 8.87 27.05
C ASP A 147 -12.54 8.38 28.47
N ASN A 148 -11.55 7.49 28.63
CA ASN A 148 -11.10 6.99 29.93
C ASN A 148 -10.56 8.11 30.83
N HIS A 149 -9.78 9.05 30.28
CA HIS A 149 -9.26 10.19 31.03
C HIS A 149 -10.37 11.11 31.52
N ILE A 150 -11.40 11.34 30.70
CA ILE A 150 -12.58 12.13 31.08
C ILE A 150 -13.36 11.41 32.19
N TYR A 151 -13.57 10.10 32.04
CA TYR A 151 -14.28 9.28 33.02
C TYR A 151 -13.59 9.27 34.40
N TRP A 152 -12.27 9.13 34.45
CA TRP A 152 -11.50 9.03 35.70
C TRP A 152 -11.00 10.37 36.26
N GLY A 153 -11.84 11.40 36.26
CA GLY A 153 -11.59 12.64 36.98
C GLY A 153 -11.17 13.83 36.13
N ASN A 154 -10.92 13.63 34.83
CA ASN A 154 -10.73 14.69 33.84
C ASN A 154 -9.79 15.83 34.32
N GLU A 155 -8.62 15.49 34.86
CA GLU A 155 -7.69 16.47 35.44
C GLU A 155 -7.25 17.55 34.44
N LEU A 156 -7.27 17.21 33.15
CA LEU A 156 -6.97 18.10 32.03
C LEU A 156 -8.15 19.01 31.63
N LYS A 157 -9.32 18.88 32.26
CA LYS A 157 -10.53 19.66 32.03
C LYS A 157 -10.95 19.69 30.55
N ILE A 158 -10.93 18.52 29.92
CA ILE A 158 -11.36 18.35 28.53
C ILE A 158 -12.87 18.63 28.45
N ASP A 159 -13.27 19.54 27.57
CA ASP A 159 -14.67 19.75 27.19
C ASP A 159 -15.05 18.75 26.11
N GLU A 160 -15.87 17.76 26.45
CA GLU A 160 -16.34 16.69 25.56
C GLU A 160 -16.91 17.22 24.24
N ARG A 161 -17.58 18.39 24.27
CA ARG A 161 -18.21 19.00 23.09
C ARG A 161 -17.18 19.51 22.07
N ARG A 162 -15.92 19.61 22.48
CA ARG A 162 -14.81 20.13 21.68
C ARG A 162 -13.82 19.04 21.27
N VAL A 163 -14.07 17.78 21.62
CA VAL A 163 -13.24 16.67 21.19
C VAL A 163 -13.44 16.45 19.69
N VAL A 164 -12.40 16.81 18.91
CA VAL A 164 -12.39 16.63 17.45
C VAL A 164 -11.86 15.26 17.02
N TRP A 165 -11.25 14.50 17.94
CA TRP A 165 -10.70 13.18 17.68
C TRP A 165 -11.83 12.15 17.62
N ARG A 166 -12.10 11.61 16.43
CA ARG A 166 -13.17 10.63 16.19
C ARG A 166 -12.62 9.20 16.27
N ARG A 167 -13.49 8.20 16.35
CA ARG A 167 -13.13 6.79 16.07
C ARG A 167 -13.14 6.52 14.57
N VAL A 168 -12.46 5.46 14.14
CA VAL A 168 -12.36 5.04 12.73
C VAL A 168 -12.58 3.53 12.57
N MET A 169 -13.01 3.13 11.38
CA MET A 169 -13.14 1.75 10.94
C MET A 169 -12.99 1.72 9.43
N ASP A 170 -12.21 0.78 8.89
CA ASP A 170 -12.03 0.60 7.45
C ASP A 170 -13.06 -0.40 6.90
N MET A 171 -14.32 0.05 6.83
CA MET A 171 -15.49 -0.69 6.34
C MET A 171 -16.39 0.22 5.51
#